data_AF-A0A2W6DRB0-F1
#
_entry.id   AF-A0A2W6DRB0-F1
#
_cell.length_a   1.000
_cell.length_b   1.000
_cell.length_c   1.000
_cell.angle_alpha   90.00
_cell.angle_beta   90.00
_cell.angle_gamma   90.00
#
_symmetry.space_group_name_H-M   'P 1'
#
loop_
_entity.id
_entity.type
_entity.pdbx_description
1 polymer ?
#
loop_
_entity_poly.entity_id
_entity_poly.type
_entity_poly.pdbx_seq_one_letter_code
_entity_poly.pdbx_strand_id
1 'polypeptide(L)'
;MSRFWKHSDALKLTWISSTLYPRPRLVLRLSDPAAAASFLPGARSWAAQALRDLGITVAVVELPDDVRQRVLDAQRRPRPPSAPSSAP
;
A
#
# COMPACT_ATOMS: atom_id res chain seq x y z
N MET A 1 8.39 -9.35 -5.57
CA MET A 1 8.36 -7.90 -5.88
C MET A 1 7.22 -7.18 -5.14
N SER A 2 7.20 -7.22 -3.79
CA SER A 2 6.06 -6.70 -2.98
C SER A 2 6.36 -5.42 -2.16
N ARG A 3 7.56 -4.82 -2.32
CA ARG A 3 7.98 -3.66 -1.50
C ARG A 3 7.73 -2.30 -2.13
N PHE A 4 7.67 -2.20 -3.47
CA PHE A 4 7.62 -0.91 -4.16
C PHE A 4 6.22 -0.27 -4.19
N TRP A 5 5.15 -1.05 -4.22
CA TRP A 5 3.80 -0.50 -4.41
C TRP A 5 3.32 0.38 -3.25
N LYS A 6 3.73 0.03 -2.01
CA LYS A 6 3.38 0.77 -0.78
C LYS A 6 3.87 2.22 -0.75
N HIS A 7 4.99 2.49 -1.42
CA HIS A 7 5.60 3.83 -1.44
C HIS A 7 4.81 4.79 -2.33
N SER A 8 4.19 4.28 -3.39
CA SER A 8 3.39 5.10 -4.30
C SER A 8 2.12 5.63 -3.62
N ASP A 9 1.45 4.80 -2.81
CA ASP A 9 0.22 5.23 -2.14
C ASP A 9 0.48 6.19 -0.99
N ALA A 10 1.57 6.00 -0.22
CA ALA A 10 2.00 6.98 0.77
C ALA A 10 2.30 8.34 0.13
N LEU A 11 2.99 8.36 -1.02
CA LEU A 11 3.29 9.60 -1.75
C LEU A 11 2.01 10.33 -2.21
N LYS A 12 1.02 9.60 -2.73
CA LYS A 12 -0.28 10.18 -3.11
C LYS A 12 -0.98 10.82 -1.91
N LEU A 13 -1.01 10.14 -0.77
CA LEU A 13 -1.62 10.66 0.45
C LEU A 13 -0.93 11.95 0.92
N THR A 14 0.41 11.98 0.88
CA THR A 14 1.18 13.20 1.20
C THR A 14 0.85 14.34 0.24
N TRP A 15 0.77 14.08 -1.06
CA TRP A 15 0.42 15.10 -2.06
C TRP A 15 -1.01 15.64 -1.89
N ILE A 16 -1.98 14.77 -1.58
CA ILE A 16 -3.37 15.17 -1.28
C ILE A 16 -3.40 16.09 -0.05
N SER A 17 -2.64 15.77 0.99
CA SER A 17 -2.54 16.60 2.21
C SER A 17 -1.90 17.97 1.95
N SER A 18 -1.00 18.06 0.98
CA SER A 18 -0.38 19.35 0.62
C SER A 18 -1.27 20.23 -0.28
N THR A 19 -2.27 19.66 -0.95
CA THR A 19 -3.07 20.34 -1.97
C THR A 19 -4.50 20.66 -1.55
N LEU A 20 -5.07 19.92 -0.59
CA LEU A 20 -6.46 20.10 -0.15
C LEU A 20 -6.56 20.78 1.21
N TYR A 21 -7.44 21.78 1.27
CA TYR A 21 -7.85 22.44 2.50
C TYR A 21 -9.37 22.30 2.72
N PRO A 22 -9.86 21.98 3.93
CA PRO A 22 -9.08 21.69 5.14
C PRO A 22 -8.31 20.37 5.05
N ARG A 23 -7.23 20.25 5.85
CA ARG A 23 -6.33 19.09 5.80
C ARG A 23 -7.11 17.77 6.02
N PRO A 24 -7.08 16.83 5.07
CA PRO A 24 -7.81 15.57 5.19
C PRO A 24 -7.09 14.59 6.13
N ARG A 25 -7.86 13.67 6.72
CA ARG A 25 -7.29 12.55 7.48
C ARG A 25 -6.71 11.52 6.52
N LEU A 26 -5.42 11.26 6.61
CA LEU A 26 -4.73 10.28 5.77
C LEU A 26 -4.75 8.90 6.44
N VAL A 27 -5.33 7.91 5.77
CA VAL A 27 -5.38 6.52 6.26
C VAL A 27 -4.87 5.58 5.18
N LEU A 28 -3.80 4.84 5.49
CA LEU A 28 -3.28 3.76 4.65
C LEU A 28 -3.81 2.43 5.16
N ARG A 29 -4.64 1.76 4.36
CA ARG A 29 -5.19 0.43 4.69
C ARG A 29 -4.36 -0.67 4.05
N LEU A 30 -3.90 -1.61 4.87
CA LEU A 30 -3.15 -2.77 4.44
C LEU A 30 -3.96 -4.03 4.78
N SER A 31 -4.08 -4.95 3.81
CA SER A 31 -4.83 -6.20 3.99
C SER A 31 -3.98 -7.39 4.44
N ASP A 32 -2.66 -7.23 4.43
CA ASP A 32 -1.71 -8.26 4.79
C ASP A 32 -1.00 -7.85 6.10
N PRO A 33 -1.19 -8.60 7.21
CA PRO A 33 -0.55 -8.31 8.49
C PRO A 33 0.98 -8.38 8.44
N ALA A 34 1.56 -9.31 7.68
CA ALA A 34 3.01 -9.44 7.52
C ALA A 34 3.58 -8.25 6.74
N ALA A 35 2.82 -7.79 5.74
CA ALA A 35 3.13 -6.58 4.99
C ALA A 35 2.98 -5.30 5.84
N ALA A 36 2.11 -5.30 6.85
CA ALA A 36 1.86 -4.17 7.74
C ALA A 36 2.81 -4.10 8.94
N ALA A 37 3.43 -5.21 9.35
CA ALA A 37 4.30 -5.30 10.51
C ALA A 37 5.40 -4.22 10.51
N SER A 38 5.98 -3.89 9.36
CA SER A 38 7.01 -2.85 9.26
C SER A 38 6.48 -1.41 9.31
N PHE A 39 5.17 -1.18 9.20
CA PHE A 39 4.55 0.14 9.13
C PHE A 39 3.68 0.47 10.35
N LEU A 40 3.47 -0.50 11.24
CA LEU A 40 2.65 -0.32 12.44
C LEU A 40 3.30 0.62 13.48
N PRO A 41 2.48 1.32 14.30
CA PRO A 41 2.97 2.09 15.44
C PRO A 41 3.69 1.15 16.42
N GLY A 42 5.01 1.27 16.55
CA GLY A 42 5.86 0.36 17.34
C GLY A 42 6.93 -0.36 16.55
N ALA A 43 6.81 -0.42 15.22
CA ALA A 43 7.88 -0.93 14.37
C ALA A 43 9.08 0.04 14.38
N ARG A 44 10.28 -0.47 14.69
CA ARG A 44 11.56 0.27 14.57
C ARG A 44 12.04 0.31 13.12
N SER A 45 11.16 0.72 12.21
CA SER A 45 11.48 0.88 10.80
C SER A 45 11.46 2.36 10.42
N TRP A 46 12.34 2.76 9.51
CA TRP A 46 12.35 4.11 8.94
C TRP A 46 10.99 4.46 8.31
N ALA A 47 10.36 3.50 7.63
CA ALA A 47 9.07 3.71 6.97
C ALA A 47 7.92 3.98 7.96
N ALA A 48 7.92 3.31 9.12
CA ALA A 48 6.94 3.57 10.17
C ALA A 48 7.11 4.97 10.77
N GLN A 49 8.35 5.45 10.91
CA GLN A 49 8.61 6.82 11.36
C GLN A 49 8.15 7.84 10.33
N ALA A 50 8.49 7.65 9.06
CA ALA A 50 8.07 8.54 7.98
C ALA A 50 6.54 8.69 7.88
N LEU A 51 5.79 7.58 7.99
CA LEU A 51 4.32 7.64 7.98
C LEU A 51 3.75 8.41 9.17
N ARG A 52 4.35 8.28 10.35
CA ARG A 52 3.95 9.07 11.54
C ARG A 52 4.21 10.56 11.34
N ASP A 53 5.41 10.90 10.85
CA ASP A 53 5.79 12.31 10.62
C ASP A 53 4.90 12.97 9.57
N LEU A 54 4.41 12.19 8.60
CA LEU A 54 3.47 12.62 7.56
C LEU A 54 1.99 12.63 8.03
N GLY A 55 1.70 12.24 9.27
CA GLY A 55 0.33 12.19 9.81
C GLY A 55 -0.55 11.10 9.19
N ILE A 56 0.06 10.05 8.62
CA ILE A 56 -0.65 8.95 7.97
C ILE A 56 -0.93 7.85 8.99
N THR A 57 -2.21 7.56 9.23
CA THR A 57 -2.63 6.45 10.09
C THR A 57 -2.60 5.15 9.31
N VAL A 58 -1.93 4.12 9.82
CA VAL A 58 -1.92 2.78 9.22
C VAL A 58 -2.97 1.92 9.88
N ALA A 59 -3.87 1.33 9.09
CA ALA A 59 -4.88 0.40 9.57
C ALA A 59 -4.72 -0.94 8.85
N VAL A 60 -4.68 -2.04 9.62
CA VAL A 60 -4.74 -3.39 9.06
C VAL A 60 -6.19 -3.80 8.96
N VAL A 61 -6.64 -4.15 7.76
CA VAL A 61 -8.00 -4.64 7.53
C VAL A 61 -7.89 -6.13 7.26
N GLU A 62 -8.50 -6.94 8.11
CA GLU A 62 -8.61 -8.36 7.85
C GLU A 62 -9.56 -8.57 6.66
N LEU A 63 -9.04 -9.23 5.62
CA LEU A 63 -9.86 -9.68 4.53
C LEU A 63 -10.47 -11.05 4.89
N PRO A 64 -11.75 -11.29 4.55
CA PRO A 64 -12.32 -12.62 4.56
C PRO A 64 -11.42 -13.63 3.84
N ASP A 65 -11.33 -14.85 4.36
CA ASP A 65 -10.37 -15.86 3.90
C ASP A 65 -10.53 -16.17 2.39
N ASP A 66 -11.76 -16.21 1.90
CA ASP A 66 -12.08 -16.43 0.48
C ASP A 66 -11.52 -15.31 -0.41
N VAL A 67 -11.66 -14.05 0.01
CA VAL A 67 -11.14 -12.89 -0.70
C VAL A 67 -9.61 -12.89 -0.66
N ARG A 68 -9.02 -13.20 0.49
CA ARG A 68 -7.57 -13.29 0.65
C ARG A 68 -6.98 -14.34 -0.28
N GLN A 69 -7.57 -15.54 -0.35
CA GLN A 69 -7.10 -16.60 -1.25
C GLN A 69 -7.19 -16.17 -2.72
N ARG A 70 -8.31 -15.56 -3.14
CA ARG A 70 -8.46 -15.05 -4.51
C ARG A 70 -7.41 -14.02 -4.89
N VAL A 71 -7.04 -13.13 -3.96
CA VAL A 71 -5.98 -12.13 -4.19
C VAL A 71 -4.62 -12.80 -4.31
N LEU A 72 -4.31 -13.77 -3.45
CA LEU A 72 -3.06 -14.52 -3.52
C LEU A 72 -2.94 -15.33 -4.81
N ASP A 73 -4.02 -15.97 -5.24
CA ASP A 73 -4.08 -16.71 -6.51
C ASP A 73 -3.89 -15.78 -7.71
N ALA A 74 -4.49 -14.59 -7.67
CA ALA A 74 -4.29 -13.57 -8.68
C ALA A 74 -2.84 -13.05 -8.73
N GLN A 75 -2.17 -12.91 -7.56
CA GLN A 75 -0.75 -12.53 -7.50
C GLN A 75 0.20 -13.63 -7.94
N ARG A 76 -0.17 -14.89 -7.74
CA ARG A 76 0.59 -16.08 -8.18
C ARG A 76 0.44 -16.34 -9.66
N ARG A 77 -0.68 -15.90 -10.27
CA ARG A 77 -0.86 -15.97 -11.71
C ARG A 77 0.23 -15.14 -12.39
N PRO A 78 1.07 -15.73 -13.25
CA PRO A 78 2.02 -14.97 -14.05
C PRO A 78 1.27 -13.89 -14.81
N ARG A 79 1.77 -12.66 -14.72
CA ARG A 79 1.27 -11.58 -15.58
C ARG A 79 1.36 -12.09 -17.03
N PRO A 80 0.26 -12.17 -17.78
CA PRO A 80 0.34 -12.57 -19.18
C PRO A 80 1.35 -11.64 -19.88
N PRO A 81 2.20 -12.17 -20.77
CA PRO A 81 3.15 -11.34 -21.50
C PRO A 81 2.38 -10.20 -22.15
N SER A 82 2.84 -8.96 -21.94
CA SER A 82 2.30 -7.81 -22.65
C SER A 82 2.35 -8.13 -24.14
N ALA A 83 1.22 -7.99 -24.83
CA ALA A 83 1.11 -8.23 -26.25
C ALA A 83 2.30 -7.57 -26.98
N PRO A 84 2.91 -8.24 -27.98
CA PRO A 84 4.01 -7.65 -28.72
C PRO A 84 3.53 -6.30 -29.27
N SER A 85 4.27 -5.26 -28.94
CA SER A 85 4.06 -3.92 -29.48
C SER A 85 4.26 -4.01 -30.99
N SER A 86 3.16 -4.13 -31.75
CA SER A 86 3.17 -3.89 -33.19
C SER A 86 3.45 -2.41 -33.39
N ALA A 87 4.73 -2.06 -33.50
CA ALA A 87 5.15 -0.76 -34.00
C ALA A 87 5.09 -0.79 -35.54
N PRO A 88 4.56 0.26 -36.19
CA PRO A 88 4.60 0.42 -37.64
C PRO A 88 6.02 0.72 -38.15
#